data_AF-A0A380T0K8-F1
#
_entry.id   AF-A0A380T0K8-F1
#
_cell.length_a   1.000
_cell.length_b   1.000
_cell.length_c   1.000
_cell.angle_alpha   90.00
_cell.angle_beta   90.00
_cell.angle_gamma   90.00
#
_symmetry.space_group_name_H-M   'P 1'
#
loop_
_entity.id
_entity.type
_entity.pdbx_description
1 polymer ?
#
loop_
_entity_poly.entity_id
_entity_poly.type
_entity_poly.pdbx_seq_one_letter_code
_entity_poly.pdbx_strand_id
1 'polypeptide(L)' 'MERTRAWRRSQARKSGRSKAVYPLEFKPEKNWKLLYTRADKLIRARQLGMSYPIRSTRQLLDQE' A
#
# COMPACT_ATOMS: atom_id res chain seq x y z
N MET A 1 31.01 11.45 -17.06
CA MET A 1 30.40 12.47 -16.19
C MET A 1 30.24 11.85 -14.81
N GLU A 2 31.10 12.21 -13.86
CA GLU A 2 31.14 11.54 -12.55
C GLU A 2 29.93 11.93 -11.69
N ARG A 3 29.13 10.93 -11.28
CA ARG A 3 27.95 11.11 -10.42
C ARG A 3 28.36 11.30 -8.94
N THR A 4 29.18 12.32 -8.68
CA THR A 4 29.72 12.62 -7.35
C THR A 4 28.62 12.93 -6.32
N ARG A 5 28.99 12.92 -5.03
CA ARG A 5 28.06 13.28 -3.93
C ARG A 5 27.46 14.67 -4.13
N ALA A 6 28.25 15.64 -4.58
CA ALA A 6 27.78 16.99 -4.89
C ALA A 6 26.74 16.99 -6.01
N TRP A 7 26.98 16.22 -7.08
CA TRP A 7 26.02 16.05 -8.17
C TRP A 7 24.71 15.41 -7.70
N ARG A 8 24.77 14.35 -6.88
CA ARG A 8 23.54 13.73 -6.34
C ARG A 8 22.72 14.70 -5.49
N ARG A 9 23.37 15.53 -4.66
CA ARG A 9 22.68 16.54 -3.84
C ARG A 9 22.06 17.65 -4.69
N SER A 10 22.69 18.06 -5.79
CA SER A 10 22.11 19.06 -6.68
C SER A 10 20.92 18.52 -7.47
N GLN A 11 20.98 17.26 -7.91
CA GLN A 11 19.85 16.59 -8.58
C GLN A 11 18.67 16.39 -7.63
N ALA A 12 18.90 15.98 -6.38
CA ALA A 12 17.84 15.83 -5.38
C ALA A 12 17.08 17.14 -5.09
N ARG A 13 17.76 18.28 -5.18
CA ARG A 13 17.12 19.61 -5.06
C ARG A 13 16.26 19.95 -6.27
N LYS A 14 16.63 19.50 -7.47
CA LYS A 14 15.82 19.68 -8.69
C LYS A 14 14.55 18.82 -8.69
N SER A 15 14.64 17.62 -8.10
CA SER A 15 13.50 16.70 -7.97
C SER A 15 12.66 16.94 -6.71
N GLY A 16 13.05 17.88 -5.86
CA GLY A 16 12.22 18.32 -4.76
C GLY A 16 10.99 18.95 -5.37
N ARG A 17 9.90 18.17 -5.47
CA ARG A 17 8.54 18.67 -5.76
C ARG A 17 8.44 20.02 -5.09
N SER A 18 8.11 21.05 -5.86
CA SER A 18 7.81 22.35 -5.27
C SER A 18 6.93 22.05 -4.07
N LYS A 19 7.27 22.62 -2.90
CA LYS A 19 6.29 22.75 -1.84
C LYS A 19 5.23 23.76 -2.28
N ALA A 20 4.74 23.65 -3.52
CA ALA A 20 3.43 24.13 -3.87
C ALA A 20 2.55 23.46 -2.83
N VAL A 21 2.06 24.29 -1.92
CA VAL A 21 0.92 23.95 -1.10
C VAL A 21 -0.14 23.63 -2.12
N TYR A 22 -0.25 22.35 -2.47
CA TYR A 22 -1.40 21.89 -3.23
C TYR A 22 -2.59 22.41 -2.45
N PRO A 23 -3.57 23.07 -3.11
CA PRO A 23 -4.81 23.41 -2.43
C PRO A 23 -5.27 22.14 -1.71
N LEU A 24 -5.82 22.28 -0.49
CA LEU A 24 -6.36 21.17 0.27
C LEU A 24 -7.45 20.50 -0.58
N GLU A 25 -7.04 19.59 -1.45
CA GLU A 25 -7.93 18.83 -2.29
C GLU A 25 -8.77 18.00 -1.33
N PHE A 26 -10.06 18.26 -1.33
CA PHE A 26 -11.01 17.44 -0.60
C PHE A 26 -10.83 16.00 -1.09
N LYS A 27 -10.29 15.14 -0.24
CA LYS A 27 -10.16 13.73 -0.58
C LYS A 27 -11.58 13.21 -0.79
N PRO A 28 -11.87 12.57 -1.93
CA PRO A 28 -13.19 11.99 -2.14
C PRO A 28 -13.49 11.01 -1.02
N GLU A 29 -14.78 10.84 -0.70
CA GLU A 29 -15.21 9.87 0.29
C GLU A 29 -14.64 8.50 -0.04
N LYS A 30 -14.07 7.85 0.97
CA LYS A 30 -13.45 6.54 0.82
C LYS A 30 -14.50 5.57 0.26
N ASN A 31 -14.21 5.01 -0.92
CA ASN A 31 -15.10 4.03 -1.52
C ASN A 31 -14.99 2.69 -0.80
N TRP A 32 -15.96 2.40 0.06
CA TRP A 32 -16.04 1.15 0.84
C TRP A 32 -16.56 -0.06 0.05
N LYS A 33 -16.86 0.10 -1.25
CA LYS A 33 -17.38 -0.97 -2.13
C LYS A 33 -16.48 -2.21 -2.21
N LEU A 34 -15.19 -2.08 -1.89
CA LEU A 34 -14.22 -3.18 -1.88
C LEU A 34 -13.82 -3.62 -0.46
N LEU A 35 -14.59 -3.23 0.56
CA LEU A 35 -14.35 -3.70 1.92
C LEU A 35 -14.83 -5.14 2.06
N TYR A 36 -13.97 -6.09 1.70
CA TYR A 36 -14.24 -7.51 1.95
C TYR A 36 -14.12 -7.79 3.45
N THR A 37 -15.27 -8.01 4.09
CA THR A 37 -15.31 -8.48 5.47
C THR A 37 -14.78 -9.91 5.55
N ARG A 38 -14.54 -10.39 6.77
CA ARG A 38 -14.16 -11.80 6.97
C ARG A 38 -15.24 -12.75 6.40
N ALA A 39 -16.51 -12.39 6.49
CA ALA A 39 -17.61 -13.20 5.98
C ALA A 39 -17.56 -13.34 4.45
N ASP A 40 -17.32 -12.25 3.71
CA ASP A 40 -17.22 -12.27 2.26
C ASP A 40 -16.07 -13.18 1.79
N LYS A 41 -14.94 -13.12 2.50
CA LYS A 41 -13.78 -13.97 2.23
C LYS A 41 -14.05 -15.45 2.48
N LEU A 42 -14.80 -15.79 3.53
CA LEU A 42 -15.23 -17.16 3.81
C LEU A 42 -16.14 -17.71 2.70
N ILE A 43 -17.14 -16.92 2.27
CA ILE A 43 -18.06 -17.30 1.21
C ILE A 43 -17.30 -17.53 -0.10
N ARG A 44 -16.38 -16.62 -0.45
CA ARG A 44 -15.57 -16.75 -1.66
C ARG A 44 -14.66 -17.96 -1.64
N ALA A 45 -14.00 -18.24 -0.51
CA ALA A 45 -13.16 -19.42 -0.37
C ALA A 45 -13.98 -20.71 -0.60
N ARG A 46 -15.19 -20.79 -0.02
CA ARG A 46 -16.12 -21.89 -0.26
C ARG A 46 -16.49 -22.05 -1.74
N GLN A 47 -16.78 -20.95 -2.44
CA GLN A 47 -17.06 -20.98 -3.88
C GLN A 47 -15.88 -21.52 -4.71
N LEU A 48 -14.66 -21.22 -4.29
CA LEU A 48 -13.43 -21.67 -4.95
C LEU A 48 -12.98 -23.07 -4.53
N GLY A 49 -13.72 -23.75 -3.64
CA GLY A 49 -13.37 -25.08 -3.15
C GLY A 49 -12.16 -25.11 -2.21
N MET A 50 -11.83 -23.99 -1.56
CA MET A 50 -10.72 -23.88 -0.61
C MET A 50 -11.19 -23.34 0.76
N SER A 51 -10.42 -23.59 1.80
CA SER A 51 -10.64 -22.97 3.11
C SER A 51 -9.93 -21.61 3.19
N TYR A 52 -10.59 -20.61 3.78
CA TYR A 52 -9.91 -19.36 4.10
C TYR A 52 -9.11 -19.54 5.39
N PRO A 53 -7.82 -19.16 5.44
CA PRO A 53 -6.98 -19.44 6.59
C PRO A 53 -7.42 -18.62 7.82
N ILE A 54 -7.38 -19.26 8.99
CA ILE A 54 -7.71 -18.61 10.28
C ILE A 54 -6.59 -17.68 10.70
N ARG A 55 -5.34 -18.10 10.46
CA ARG A 55 -4.11 -17.35 10.74
C ARG A 55 -3.51 -16.85 9.44
N SER A 56 -2.97 -15.64 9.44
CA SER A 56 -2.19 -15.18 8.30
C SER A 56 -0.88 -15.95 8.18
N THR A 57 -0.28 -15.99 6.99
CA THR A 57 1.03 -16.63 6.77
C THR A 57 2.11 -16.08 7.69
N ARG A 58 2.10 -14.77 7.98
CA ARG A 58 3.00 -14.15 8.97
C ARG A 58 2.83 -14.74 10.37
N GLN A 59 1.59 -14.88 10.84
CA GLN A 59 1.32 -15.46 12.15
C GLN A 59 1.73 -16.93 12.29
N LEU A 60 1.86 -17.65 11.17
CA LEU A 60 2.41 -19.01 11.19
C LEU A 60 3.94 -19.00 11.28
N LEU A 61 4.59 -18.12 10.52
CA LEU A 61 6.05 -17.96 10.51
C LEU A 61 6.60 -17.42 11.84
N ASP A 62 5.84 -16.57 12.54
CA ASP A 62 6.25 -16.04 13.85
C ASP A 62 6.20 -17.11 14.98
N GLN A 63 5.70 -18.32 14.72
CA GLN A 63 5.67 -19.44 15.67
C GLN A 63 6.77 -20.49 15.45
N GLU A 64 7.56 -20.35 14.39
CA GLU A 64 8.73 -21.19 14.07
C GLU A 64 10.04 -20.49 14.47
#